data_AF-A0A938SLI5-F1
#
_entry.id   AF-A0A938SLI5-F1
#
_cell.length_a   1.000
_cell.length_b   1.000
_cell.length_c   1.000
_cell.angle_alpha   90.00
_cell.angle_beta   90.00
_cell.angle_gamma   90.00
#
_symmetry.space_group_name_H-M   'P 1'
#
loop_
_entity.id
_entity.type
_entity.pdbx_description
1 polymer ?
#
loop_
_entity_poly.entity_id
_entity_poly.type
_entity_poly.pdbx_seq_one_letter_code
_entity_poly.pdbx_strand_id
1 'polypeptide(L)'
;MPARSVPNHLPCAKFPGVAALLSCCVTLAGEATPGWVSASSVHSPQYTAESAFDGDRQTRWASAQAGDRPAWLEVDFGREVSVGEMVIHWERAAAQAYEIRVSSDRKAWQTIHRQAEGVGGTERLTGMDGRGRYLRIQCQRPGSWGLFSIWEVEFPRGEAAAALVEHRRRAAQLWADQQREAREALTAAWTEHGIEEIV
;
A
#
# COMPACT_ATOMS: atom_id res chain seq x y z
N MET A 1 42.13 7.97 -49.52
CA MET A 1 41.80 7.80 -48.09
C MET A 1 40.29 7.65 -47.94
N PRO A 2 39.81 6.48 -47.51
CA PRO A 2 38.52 6.38 -46.84
C PRO A 2 38.70 5.85 -45.40
N ALA A 3 37.93 6.42 -44.48
CA ALA A 3 37.89 6.09 -43.06
C ALA A 3 37.47 4.62 -42.87
N ARG A 4 38.29 3.86 -42.12
CA ARG A 4 37.95 2.51 -41.65
C ARG A 4 36.95 2.61 -40.50
N SER A 5 35.88 1.84 -40.62
CA SER A 5 34.92 1.53 -39.56
C SER A 5 35.63 0.87 -38.37
N VAL A 6 35.35 1.34 -37.16
CA VAL A 6 35.71 0.66 -35.91
C VAL A 6 34.50 -0.18 -35.48
N PRO A 7 34.62 -1.50 -35.33
CA PRO A 7 33.54 -2.31 -34.79
C PRO A 7 33.43 -2.07 -33.27
N ASN A 8 32.26 -1.64 -32.83
CA ASN A 8 31.95 -1.41 -31.43
C ASN A 8 31.46 -2.72 -30.79
N HIS A 9 32.39 -3.63 -30.50
CA HIS A 9 32.14 -4.80 -29.65
C HIS A 9 33.35 -5.04 -28.75
N LEU A 10 33.27 -4.56 -27.51
CA LEU A 10 34.12 -5.07 -26.44
C LEU A 10 33.46 -6.36 -25.88
N PRO A 11 34.24 -7.44 -25.70
CA PRO A 11 33.71 -8.72 -25.28
C PRO A 11 33.35 -8.70 -23.79
N CYS A 12 32.17 -9.24 -23.53
CA CYS A 12 31.72 -9.66 -22.21
C CYS A 12 32.63 -10.79 -21.68
N ALA A 13 32.77 -10.84 -20.35
CA ALA A 13 33.43 -11.87 -19.53
C ALA A 13 34.92 -11.72 -19.22
N LYS A 14 35.21 -11.31 -17.96
CA LYS A 14 36.27 -11.89 -17.11
C LYS A 14 36.23 -11.44 -15.63
N PHE A 15 35.05 -11.42 -14.98
CA PHE A 15 34.97 -11.46 -13.51
C PHE A 15 33.72 -12.24 -13.08
N PRO A 16 33.82 -13.58 -12.89
CA PRO A 16 32.66 -14.41 -12.57
C PRO A 16 32.12 -14.22 -11.14
N GLY A 17 32.77 -13.42 -10.28
CA GLY A 17 32.35 -13.23 -8.88
C GLY A 17 31.42 -12.03 -8.61
N VAL A 18 31.53 -10.95 -9.39
CA VAL A 18 30.84 -9.67 -9.04
C VAL A 18 29.37 -9.67 -9.49
N ALA A 19 29.02 -10.41 -10.55
CA ALA A 19 27.66 -10.46 -11.07
C ALA A 19 26.68 -11.26 -10.18
N ALA A 20 27.18 -12.24 -9.41
CA ALA A 20 26.35 -13.06 -8.52
C ALA A 20 25.97 -12.30 -7.23
N LEU A 21 26.82 -11.38 -6.77
CA LEU A 21 26.57 -10.59 -5.55
C LEU A 21 25.48 -9.53 -5.77
N LEU A 22 25.44 -8.88 -6.94
CA LEU A 22 24.34 -7.96 -7.28
C LEU A 22 22.98 -8.67 -7.39
N SER A 23 22.97 -9.94 -7.78
CA SER A 23 21.73 -10.70 -7.92
C SER A 23 21.11 -11.14 -6.59
N CYS A 24 21.91 -11.27 -5.52
CA CYS A 24 21.40 -11.69 -4.21
C CYS A 24 20.94 -10.50 -3.35
N CYS A 25 21.61 -9.34 -3.44
CA CYS A 25 21.22 -8.13 -2.70
C CYS A 25 19.84 -7.57 -3.08
N VAL A 26 19.36 -7.81 -4.31
CA VAL A 26 18.05 -7.32 -4.77
C VAL A 26 16.87 -8.17 -4.26
N THR A 27 17.11 -9.37 -3.71
CA THR A 27 16.04 -10.30 -3.31
C THR A 27 15.56 -10.10 -1.85
N LEU A 28 16.16 -9.19 -1.08
CA LEU A 28 15.72 -8.86 0.30
C LEU A 28 14.72 -7.69 0.38
N ALA A 29 14.24 -7.18 -0.76
CA ALA A 29 13.15 -6.23 -0.84
C ALA A 29 11.86 -6.87 -1.35
N GLY A 30 11.64 -8.16 -1.02
CA GLY A 30 10.31 -8.75 -1.10
C GLY A 30 9.41 -8.02 -0.11
N GLU A 31 8.68 -7.04 -0.64
CA GLU A 31 7.74 -6.15 0.04
C GLU A 31 7.06 -6.86 1.21
N ALA A 32 7.56 -6.62 2.43
CA ALA A 32 6.76 -6.87 3.62
C ALA A 32 5.65 -5.84 3.59
N THR A 33 4.62 -6.11 2.78
CA THR A 33 3.41 -5.30 2.74
C THR A 33 2.92 -5.21 4.18
N PRO A 34 2.75 -4.00 4.72
CA PRO A 34 2.36 -3.86 6.09
C PRO A 34 1.02 -4.57 6.31
N GLY A 35 1.02 -5.69 7.02
CA GLY A 35 -0.16 -6.57 7.21
C GLY A 35 -1.34 -5.97 8.00
N TRP A 36 -1.34 -4.64 8.17
CA TRP A 36 -2.39 -3.87 8.82
C TRP A 36 -3.43 -3.31 7.84
N VAL A 37 -3.25 -3.48 6.53
CA VAL A 37 -4.28 -3.22 5.52
C VAL A 37 -4.51 -4.44 4.64
N SER A 38 -5.71 -4.55 4.09
CA SER A 38 -6.05 -5.61 3.15
C SER A 38 -7.26 -5.21 2.31
N ALA A 39 -7.44 -5.85 1.16
CA ALA A 39 -8.61 -5.68 0.33
C ALA A 39 -9.12 -7.03 -0.18
N SER A 40 -10.39 -7.06 -0.60
CA SER A 40 -10.99 -8.25 -1.22
C SER A 40 -10.29 -8.66 -2.51
N SER A 41 -9.76 -7.68 -3.23
CA SER A 41 -9.09 -7.84 -4.52
C SER A 41 -8.34 -6.57 -4.89
N VAL A 42 -7.43 -6.69 -5.86
CA VAL A 42 -6.72 -5.57 -6.48
C VAL A 42 -6.83 -5.66 -8.00
N HIS A 43 -6.91 -4.52 -8.68
CA HIS A 43 -6.99 -4.46 -10.14
C HIS A 43 -5.69 -4.93 -10.80
N SER A 44 -4.56 -4.48 -10.25
CA SER A 44 -3.21 -4.92 -10.61
C SER A 44 -2.27 -4.69 -9.41
N PRO A 45 -1.05 -5.24 -9.41
CA PRO A 45 -0.12 -5.13 -8.28
C PRO A 45 0.23 -3.70 -7.84
N GLN A 46 0.05 -2.70 -8.71
CA GLN A 46 0.32 -1.29 -8.37
C GLN A 46 -0.83 -0.57 -7.64
N TYR A 47 -2.02 -1.18 -7.56
CA TYR A 47 -3.23 -0.57 -6.97
C TYR A 47 -3.61 -1.25 -5.66
N THR A 48 -2.66 -1.25 -4.72
CA THR A 48 -2.73 -2.05 -3.49
C THR A 48 -3.65 -1.43 -2.45
N ALA A 49 -3.93 -2.18 -1.36
CA ALA A 49 -4.75 -1.67 -0.25
C ALA A 49 -4.05 -0.54 0.52
N GLU A 50 -2.72 -0.64 0.64
CA GLU A 50 -1.82 0.33 1.27
C GLU A 50 -1.91 1.70 0.62
N SER A 51 -2.07 1.75 -0.70
CA SER A 51 -2.18 3.01 -1.43
C SER A 51 -3.38 3.86 -1.04
N ALA A 52 -4.37 3.32 -0.32
CA ALA A 52 -5.48 4.12 0.20
C ALA A 52 -5.26 4.61 1.64
N PHE A 53 -4.12 4.27 2.26
CA PHE A 53 -3.77 4.64 3.63
C PHE A 53 -2.30 5.07 3.75
N ASP A 54 -1.62 5.39 2.65
CA ASP A 54 -0.21 5.80 2.65
C ASP A 54 -0.03 7.31 2.87
N GLY A 55 -1.09 8.11 2.73
CA GLY A 55 -1.07 9.56 2.87
C GLY A 55 -0.75 10.29 1.57
N ASP A 56 -0.68 9.59 0.44
CA ASP A 56 -0.47 10.15 -0.90
C ASP A 56 -1.77 10.11 -1.71
N ARG A 57 -2.37 11.28 -1.94
CA ARG A 57 -3.60 11.40 -2.73
C ARG A 57 -3.40 11.18 -4.24
N GLN A 58 -2.24 10.70 -4.68
CA GLN A 58 -1.92 10.34 -6.05
C GLN A 58 -1.77 8.83 -6.28
N THR A 59 -1.72 8.03 -5.21
CA THR A 59 -1.76 6.56 -5.26
C THR A 59 -3.17 6.10 -4.89
N ARG A 60 -3.58 4.90 -5.33
CA ARG A 60 -4.95 4.43 -5.07
C ARG A 60 -5.02 2.94 -4.90
N TRP A 61 -5.95 2.53 -4.03
CA TRP A 61 -6.52 1.20 -4.14
C TRP A 61 -7.52 1.16 -5.31
N ALA A 62 -7.52 0.03 -6.02
CA ALA A 62 -8.55 -0.29 -6.99
C ALA A 62 -8.92 -1.76 -6.88
N SER A 63 -10.20 -2.07 -6.76
CA SER A 63 -10.66 -3.45 -6.78
C SER A 63 -10.38 -4.10 -8.15
N ALA A 64 -10.31 -5.43 -8.19
CA ALA A 64 -10.49 -6.13 -9.45
C ALA A 64 -11.84 -5.77 -10.09
N GLN A 65 -12.02 -6.06 -11.37
CA GLN A 65 -13.27 -5.79 -12.05
C GLN A 65 -14.41 -6.53 -11.34
N ALA A 66 -15.33 -5.73 -10.80
CA ALA A 66 -16.34 -6.17 -9.86
C ALA A 66 -17.66 -6.49 -10.58
N GLY A 67 -17.98 -5.78 -11.67
CA GLY A 67 -19.34 -5.77 -12.20
C GLY A 67 -20.27 -5.25 -11.12
N ASP A 68 -21.26 -6.03 -10.71
CA ASP A 68 -22.15 -5.71 -9.58
C ASP A 68 -21.75 -6.37 -8.26
N ARG A 69 -20.58 -7.04 -8.21
CA ARG A 69 -20.15 -7.74 -6.99
C ARG A 69 -19.60 -6.76 -5.95
N PRO A 70 -19.94 -6.93 -4.66
CA PRO A 70 -19.33 -6.15 -3.59
C PRO A 70 -17.81 -6.35 -3.51
N ALA A 71 -17.10 -5.30 -3.11
CA ALA A 71 -15.68 -5.35 -2.77
C ALA A 71 -15.47 -4.70 -1.40
N TRP A 72 -14.33 -4.93 -0.78
CA TRP A 72 -14.01 -4.28 0.48
C TRP A 72 -12.54 -3.88 0.56
N LEU A 73 -12.32 -2.79 1.29
CA LEU A 73 -11.02 -2.31 1.74
C LEU A 73 -11.06 -2.26 3.28
N GLU A 74 -10.02 -2.76 3.93
CA GLU A 74 -9.99 -2.95 5.37
C GLU A 74 -8.68 -2.50 5.99
N VAL A 75 -8.78 -1.94 7.19
CA VAL A 75 -7.67 -1.57 8.06
C VAL A 75 -7.78 -2.28 9.41
N ASP A 76 -6.68 -2.83 9.90
CA ASP A 76 -6.45 -3.25 11.29
C ASP A 76 -5.68 -2.14 12.00
N PHE A 77 -6.31 -1.50 13.00
CA PHE A 77 -5.69 -0.44 13.79
C PHE A 77 -4.69 -0.95 14.85
N GLY A 78 -4.52 -2.27 14.95
CA GLY A 78 -3.64 -2.95 15.92
C GLY A 78 -4.17 -2.97 17.35
N ARG A 79 -5.23 -2.20 17.65
CA ARG A 79 -5.93 -2.12 18.93
C ARG A 79 -7.37 -1.68 18.70
N GLU A 80 -8.25 -1.85 19.69
CA GLU A 80 -9.57 -1.21 19.64
C GLU A 80 -9.43 0.31 19.63
N VAL A 81 -10.17 0.96 18.74
CA VAL A 81 -10.25 2.41 18.62
C VAL A 81 -11.70 2.88 18.46
N SER A 82 -11.99 4.08 18.93
CA SER A 82 -13.20 4.81 18.56
C SER A 82 -13.09 5.40 17.15
N VAL A 83 -14.14 5.29 16.35
CA VAL A 83 -14.28 5.86 15.00
C VAL A 83 -15.51 6.77 14.96
N GLY A 84 -15.28 8.08 14.95
CA GLY A 84 -16.35 9.09 14.91
C GLY A 84 -16.41 9.94 13.64
N GLU A 85 -15.30 10.03 12.92
CA GLU A 85 -15.16 10.82 11.70
C GLU A 85 -14.16 10.15 10.76
N MET A 86 -14.46 10.14 9.48
CA MET A 86 -13.59 9.63 8.42
C MET A 86 -13.80 10.44 7.14
N VAL A 87 -12.76 10.59 6.33
CA VAL A 87 -12.82 11.18 5.00
C VAL A 87 -12.41 10.13 3.98
N ILE A 88 -13.19 9.97 2.92
CA ILE A 88 -12.86 9.11 1.79
C ILE A 88 -12.63 10.00 0.57
N HIS A 89 -11.46 9.86 -0.04
CA HIS A 89 -11.13 10.47 -1.31
C HIS A 89 -11.34 9.42 -2.40
N TRP A 90 -12.50 9.44 -3.04
CA TRP A 90 -12.83 8.55 -4.14
C TRP A 90 -12.11 8.94 -5.42
N GLU A 91 -11.72 7.93 -6.21
CA GLU A 91 -11.41 8.13 -7.62
C GLU A 91 -12.72 8.22 -8.44
N ARG A 92 -12.63 8.46 -9.76
CA ARG A 92 -13.78 8.44 -10.68
C ARG A 92 -14.61 7.17 -10.56
N ALA A 93 -14.01 6.02 -10.25
CA ALA A 93 -14.70 4.78 -9.96
C ALA A 93 -15.18 4.68 -8.49
N ALA A 94 -15.92 5.69 -8.03
CA ALA A 94 -16.49 5.74 -6.68
C ALA A 94 -17.60 4.69 -6.48
N ALA A 95 -17.77 4.24 -5.24
CA ALA A 95 -18.93 3.44 -4.86
C ALA A 95 -20.18 4.32 -4.78
N GLN A 96 -21.25 3.94 -5.48
CA GLN A 96 -22.57 4.56 -5.36
C GLN A 96 -23.30 4.11 -4.09
N ALA A 97 -23.03 2.89 -3.62
CA ALA A 97 -23.52 2.43 -2.32
C ALA A 97 -22.40 1.72 -1.57
N TYR A 98 -22.24 2.05 -0.29
CA TYR A 98 -21.25 1.44 0.59
C TYR A 98 -21.66 1.52 2.06
N GLU A 99 -21.00 0.72 2.88
CA GLU A 99 -21.14 0.76 4.33
C GLU A 99 -19.78 0.89 5.00
N ILE A 100 -19.74 1.60 6.12
CA ILE A 100 -18.59 1.57 7.03
C ILE A 100 -18.93 0.60 8.15
N ARG A 101 -18.08 -0.41 8.31
CA ARG A 101 -18.25 -1.46 9.31
C ARG A 101 -17.05 -1.52 10.22
N VAL A 102 -17.28 -1.82 11.50
CA VAL A 102 -16.23 -2.08 12.49
C VAL A 102 -16.36 -3.47 13.07
N SER A 103 -15.25 -4.00 13.55
CA SER A 103 -15.18 -5.31 14.20
C SER A 103 -14.05 -5.34 15.22
N SER A 104 -14.23 -6.10 16.30
CA SER A 104 -13.16 -6.40 17.27
C SER A 104 -12.37 -7.65 16.90
N ASP A 105 -12.94 -8.55 16.08
CA ASP A 105 -12.43 -9.92 15.84
C ASP A 105 -12.30 -10.32 14.36
N ARG A 106 -12.64 -9.40 13.44
CA ARG A 106 -12.66 -9.60 11.98
C ARG A 106 -13.70 -10.63 11.50
N LYS A 107 -14.59 -11.12 12.38
CA LYS A 107 -15.63 -12.11 12.09
C LYS A 107 -17.02 -11.50 12.20
N ALA A 108 -17.31 -10.86 13.33
CA ALA A 108 -18.57 -10.17 13.55
C ALA A 108 -18.41 -8.69 13.21
N TRP A 109 -19.25 -8.18 12.31
CA TRP A 109 -19.15 -6.83 11.78
C TRP A 109 -20.40 -6.01 12.13
N GLN A 110 -20.20 -4.83 12.70
CA GLN A 110 -21.25 -3.85 12.96
C GLN A 110 -21.17 -2.73 11.94
N THR A 111 -22.29 -2.42 11.27
CA THR A 111 -22.39 -1.24 10.41
C THR A 111 -22.57 0.02 11.26
N ILE A 112 -21.67 0.99 11.08
CA ILE A 112 -21.70 2.29 11.79
C ILE A 112 -22.06 3.46 10.87
N HIS A 113 -22.06 3.24 9.56
CA HIS A 113 -22.53 4.20 8.56
C HIS A 113 -23.00 3.48 7.30
N ARG A 114 -24.06 4.00 6.66
CA ARG A 114 -24.59 3.53 5.37
C ARG A 114 -24.71 4.71 4.43
N GLN A 115 -24.13 4.57 3.25
CA GLN A 115 -24.32 5.49 2.12
C GLN A 115 -25.01 4.73 0.99
N ALA A 116 -26.18 5.18 0.58
CA ALA A 116 -26.99 4.52 -0.45
C ALA A 116 -26.83 5.18 -1.83
N GLU A 117 -26.52 6.48 -1.87
CA GLU A 117 -26.40 7.30 -3.08
C GLU A 117 -25.15 8.19 -2.99
N GLY A 118 -23.98 7.53 -2.89
CA GLY A 118 -22.67 8.16 -2.87
C GLY A 118 -22.42 8.94 -4.16
N VAL A 119 -21.86 10.13 -4.01
CA VAL A 119 -21.59 11.08 -5.10
C VAL A 119 -20.14 10.91 -5.60
N GLY A 120 -19.25 10.40 -4.76
CA GLY A 120 -17.82 10.32 -5.03
C GLY A 120 -17.08 11.63 -4.76
N GLY A 121 -15.89 11.78 -5.32
CA GLY A 121 -14.99 12.90 -4.96
C GLY A 121 -14.52 12.78 -3.51
N THR A 122 -14.58 13.87 -2.75
CA THR A 122 -14.25 13.83 -1.30
C THR A 122 -15.51 13.77 -0.47
N GLU A 123 -15.71 12.66 0.23
CA GLU A 123 -16.84 12.44 1.12
C GLU A 123 -16.37 12.43 2.57
N ARG A 124 -16.89 13.37 3.37
CA ARG A 124 -16.63 13.44 4.82
C ARG A 124 -17.80 12.82 5.58
N LEU A 125 -17.52 11.79 6.36
CA LEU A 125 -18.48 11.06 7.17
C LEU A 125 -18.29 11.45 8.63
N THR A 126 -19.34 11.96 9.26
CA THR A 126 -19.33 12.45 10.65
C THR A 126 -20.45 11.83 11.47
N GLY A 127 -20.37 11.92 12.79
CA GLY A 127 -21.44 11.46 13.69
C GLY A 127 -21.56 9.95 13.74
N MET A 128 -20.50 9.23 13.36
CA MET A 128 -20.41 7.80 13.57
C MET A 128 -20.13 7.52 15.05
N ASP A 129 -20.65 6.42 15.56
CA ASP A 129 -20.36 5.93 16.90
C ASP A 129 -19.96 4.46 16.80
N GLY A 130 -18.73 4.25 16.30
CA GLY A 130 -18.15 2.92 16.13
C GLY A 130 -16.99 2.70 17.07
N ARG A 131 -16.89 1.49 17.62
CA ARG A 131 -15.70 1.00 18.30
C ARG A 131 -15.31 -0.36 17.73
N GLY A 132 -14.02 -0.53 17.43
CA GLY A 132 -13.50 -1.80 16.94
C GLY A 132 -12.00 -1.70 16.66
N ARG A 133 -11.37 -2.86 16.48
CA ARG A 133 -9.97 -2.96 16.05
C ARG A 133 -9.83 -2.89 14.53
N TYR A 134 -10.82 -3.38 13.82
CA TYR A 134 -10.86 -3.42 12.37
C TYR A 134 -11.93 -2.46 11.86
N LEU A 135 -11.67 -1.78 10.75
CA LEU A 135 -12.66 -1.05 9.98
C LEU A 135 -12.64 -1.52 8.54
N ARG A 136 -13.82 -1.70 7.96
CA ARG A 136 -14.03 -2.07 6.57
C ARG A 136 -14.91 -1.06 5.87
N ILE A 137 -14.44 -0.57 4.73
CA ILE A 137 -15.26 0.10 3.71
C ILE A 137 -15.83 -1.01 2.83
N GLN A 138 -17.10 -1.34 3.03
CA GLN A 138 -17.81 -2.37 2.29
C GLN A 138 -18.53 -1.74 1.10
N CYS A 139 -17.88 -1.73 -0.06
CA CYS A 139 -18.45 -1.23 -1.30
C CYS A 139 -19.46 -2.23 -1.87
N GLN A 140 -20.66 -1.77 -2.24
CA GLN A 140 -21.78 -2.62 -2.65
C GLN A 140 -22.15 -2.42 -4.12
N ARG A 141 -22.28 -1.17 -4.55
CA ARG A 141 -22.70 -0.82 -5.92
C ARG A 141 -21.67 0.13 -6.54
N PRO A 142 -20.98 -0.27 -7.62
CA PRO A 142 -20.03 0.63 -8.28
C PRO A 142 -20.75 1.62 -9.20
N GLY A 143 -20.02 2.65 -9.63
CA GLY A 143 -20.42 3.47 -10.75
C GLY A 143 -20.23 2.78 -12.11
N SER A 144 -20.31 3.55 -13.19
CA SER A 144 -20.23 3.06 -14.57
C SER A 144 -18.92 2.35 -14.96
N TRP A 145 -17.88 2.43 -14.12
CA TRP A 145 -16.58 1.80 -14.36
C TRP A 145 -16.53 0.31 -13.99
N GLY A 146 -17.50 -0.19 -13.23
CA GLY A 146 -17.59 -1.61 -12.87
C GLY A 146 -16.49 -2.09 -11.91
N LEU A 147 -15.81 -1.17 -11.22
CA LEU A 147 -14.86 -1.39 -10.14
C LEU A 147 -15.01 -0.30 -9.07
N PHE A 148 -14.31 -0.46 -7.95
CA PHE A 148 -14.22 0.54 -6.88
C PHE A 148 -12.80 1.07 -6.77
N SER A 149 -12.64 2.37 -6.58
CA SER A 149 -11.31 2.95 -6.38
C SER A 149 -11.31 4.14 -5.43
N ILE A 150 -10.33 4.14 -4.54
CA ILE A 150 -10.15 5.10 -3.44
C ILE A 150 -8.71 5.59 -3.51
N TRP A 151 -8.53 6.90 -3.63
CA TRP A 151 -7.23 7.58 -3.51
C TRP A 151 -6.72 7.47 -2.08
N GLU A 152 -7.51 7.90 -1.09
CA GLU A 152 -7.03 7.95 0.30
C GLU A 152 -8.21 7.87 1.28
N VAL A 153 -7.95 7.30 2.45
CA VAL A 153 -8.85 7.27 3.60
C VAL A 153 -8.17 7.94 4.79
N GLU A 154 -8.77 9.00 5.30
CA GLU A 154 -8.22 9.79 6.40
C GLU A 154 -9.14 9.73 7.62
N PHE A 155 -8.53 9.68 8.81
CA PHE A 155 -9.22 9.96 10.07
C PHE A 155 -8.69 11.30 10.59
N PRO A 156 -9.48 12.39 10.54
CA PRO A 156 -8.98 13.72 10.88
C PRO A 156 -8.51 13.87 12.33
N ARG A 157 -9.03 13.07 13.25
CA ARG A 157 -8.77 13.14 14.70
C ARG A 157 -9.13 11.84 15.41
N GLY A 158 -8.74 11.75 16.70
CA GLY A 158 -9.14 10.67 17.59
C GLY A 158 -8.24 9.43 17.51
N GLU A 159 -8.70 8.34 18.13
CA GLU A 159 -7.90 7.13 18.33
C GLU A 159 -7.52 6.43 17.02
N ALA A 160 -8.42 6.41 16.04
CA ALA A 160 -8.18 5.84 14.71
C ALA A 160 -7.07 6.59 13.95
N ALA A 161 -7.09 7.93 14.02
CA ALA A 161 -6.04 8.78 13.44
C ALA A 161 -4.67 8.46 14.06
N ALA A 162 -4.61 8.39 15.40
CA ALA A 162 -3.39 8.05 16.12
C ALA A 162 -2.87 6.64 15.80
N ALA A 163 -3.76 5.67 15.56
CA ALA A 163 -3.38 4.33 15.14
C ALA A 163 -2.74 4.33 13.74
N LEU A 164 -3.31 5.05 12.76
CA LEU A 164 -2.71 5.15 11.42
C LEU A 164 -1.32 5.80 11.45
N VAL A 165 -1.16 6.88 12.22
CA VAL A 165 0.16 7.54 12.37
C VAL A 165 1.20 6.56 12.91
N GLU A 166 0.82 5.75 13.89
CA GLU A 166 1.70 4.72 14.45
C GLU A 166 2.05 3.63 13.43
N HIS A 167 1.07 3.17 12.65
CA HIS A 167 1.32 2.22 11.56
C HIS A 167 2.30 2.76 10.52
N ARG A 168 2.10 4.00 10.07
CA ARG A 168 2.99 4.67 9.10
C ARG A 168 4.40 4.85 9.66
N ARG A 169 4.52 5.25 10.93
CA ARG A 169 5.83 5.37 11.61
C ARG A 169 6.56 4.03 11.67
N ARG A 170 5.86 2.95 12.05
CA ARG A 170 6.46 1.61 12.11
C ARG A 170 6.89 1.13 10.73
N ALA A 171 6.07 1.34 9.70
CA ALA A 171 6.43 1.00 8.33
C ALA A 171 7.68 1.76 7.86
N ALA A 172 7.78 3.07 8.14
CA ALA A 172 8.95 3.86 7.80
C ALA A 172 10.21 3.42 8.56
N GLN A 173 10.09 3.04 9.83
CA GLN A 173 11.21 2.50 10.63
C GLN A 173 11.71 1.18 10.06
N LEU A 174 10.80 0.24 9.78
CA LEU A 174 11.15 -1.05 9.19
C LEU A 174 11.87 -0.90 7.85
N TRP A 175 11.44 0.04 7.01
CA TRP A 175 12.12 0.32 5.75
C TRP A 175 13.53 0.88 5.95
N ALA A 176 13.70 1.83 6.88
CA ALA A 176 15.01 2.38 7.20
C ALA A 176 15.97 1.31 7.76
N ASP A 177 15.47 0.41 8.59
CA ASP A 177 16.24 -0.70 9.15
C ASP A 177 16.65 -1.71 8.06
N GLN A 178 15.73 -2.09 7.17
CA GLN A 178 16.03 -2.94 6.02
C GLN A 178 17.10 -2.35 5.10
N GLN A 179 17.03 -1.05 4.82
CA GLN A 179 18.05 -0.37 4.02
C GLN A 179 19.41 -0.36 4.69
N ARG A 180 19.44 -0.14 6.01
CA ARG A 180 20.68 -0.18 6.80
C ARG A 180 21.30 -1.58 6.77
N GLU A 181 20.51 -2.62 7.03
CA GLU A 181 20.96 -4.01 6.99
C GLU A 181 21.47 -4.39 5.60
N ALA A 182 20.77 -3.98 4.53
CA ALA A 182 21.20 -4.22 3.16
C ALA A 182 22.54 -3.52 2.84
N ARG A 183 22.74 -2.30 3.35
CA ARG A 183 24.00 -1.57 3.18
C ARG A 183 25.14 -2.23 3.95
N GLU A 184 24.91 -2.61 5.21
CA GLU A 184 25.91 -3.30 6.03
C GLU A 184 26.31 -4.65 5.41
N ALA A 185 25.34 -5.42 4.90
CA ALA A 185 25.59 -6.67 4.20
C ALA A 185 26.42 -6.45 2.92
N LEU A 186 26.13 -5.41 2.15
CA LEU A 186 26.91 -5.06 0.96
C LEU A 186 28.36 -4.69 1.32
N THR A 187 28.55 -3.85 2.35
CA THR A 187 29.88 -3.47 2.82
C THR A 187 30.67 -4.68 3.33
N ALA A 188 30.03 -5.59 4.07
CA ALA A 188 30.66 -6.83 4.54
C ALA A 188 31.10 -7.71 3.36
N ALA A 189 30.24 -7.89 2.35
CA ALA A 189 30.57 -8.66 1.15
C ALA A 189 31.72 -8.06 0.33
N TRP A 190 31.76 -6.73 0.16
CA TRP A 190 32.88 -6.07 -0.52
C TRP A 190 34.20 -6.24 0.22
N THR A 191 34.16 -6.15 1.56
CA THR A 191 35.32 -6.36 2.41
C THR A 191 35.85 -7.80 2.30
N GLU A 192 34.96 -8.81 2.29
CA GLU A 192 35.34 -10.23 2.11
C GLU A 192 36.04 -10.47 0.76
N HIS A 193 35.65 -9.74 -0.28
CA HIS A 193 36.24 -9.86 -1.62
C HIS A 193 37.43 -8.93 -1.87
N GLY A 194 37.91 -8.20 -0.85
CA GLY A 194 39.07 -7.30 -0.95
C GLY A 194 38.86 -6.13 -1.93
N ILE A 195 37.60 -5.74 -2.15
CA ILE A 195 37.25 -4.59 -2.99
C ILE A 195 37.17 -3.37 -2.07
N GLU A 196 38.24 -2.58 -2.03
CA GLU A 196 38.18 -1.26 -1.41
C GLU A 196 37.34 -0.32 -2.30
N GLU A 197 36.48 0.46 -1.66
CA GLU A 197 35.49 1.35 -2.27
C GLU A 197 36.13 2.19 -3.38
N ILE A 198 35.61 2.10 -4.62
CA ILE A 198 36.02 3.00 -5.70
C ILE A 198 35.40 4.38 -5.38
N VAL A 199 36.25 5.30 -4.93
CA VAL A 199 35.93 6.71 -4.64
C VAL A 199 35.45 7.44 -5.87
#